data_AF-I3Y737-F1
#
_entry.id   AF-I3Y737-F1
#
_cell.length_a   1.000
_cell.length_b   1.000
_cell.length_c   1.000
_cell.angle_alpha   90.00
_cell.angle_beta   90.00
_cell.angle_gamma   90.00
#
_symmetry.space_group_name_H-M   'P 1'
#
loop_
_entity.id
_entity.type
_entity.pdbx_description
1 polymer ?
#
loop_
_entity_poly.entity_id
_entity_poly.type
_entity_poly.pdbx_seq_one_letter_code
_entity_poly.pdbx_strand_id
1 'polypeptide(L)' 'METKQQEFERWVAFMVRGDLGYTYLRLYADAPPWVRDMAVNRFGKGTVFLPSQQSRPQAA' A
#
# COMPACT_ATOMS: atom_id res chain seq x y z
N MET A 1 12.78 12.60 4.20
CA MET A 1 11.88 11.92 3.25
C MET A 1 11.75 10.42 3.52
N GLU A 2 12.76 9.79 4.14
CA GLU A 2 12.78 8.35 4.49
C GLU A 2 11.66 7.91 5.47
N THR A 3 11.27 8.80 6.39
CA THR A 3 10.26 8.55 7.43
C THR A 3 8.89 8.19 6.84
N LYS A 4 8.45 8.89 5.78
CA LYS A 4 7.14 8.63 5.14
C LYS A 4 7.13 7.34 4.32
N GLN A 5 8.26 6.93 3.76
CA GLN A 5 8.37 5.64 3.07
C GLN A 5 8.33 4.47 4.05
N GLN A 6 9.03 4.57 5.18
CA GLN A 6 8.94 3.55 6.22
C GLN A 6 7.52 3.48 6.80
N GLU A 7 6.86 4.62 6.96
CA GLU A 7 5.47 4.68 7.40
C GLU A 7 4.50 4.12 6.34
N PHE A 8 4.75 4.35 5.04
CA PHE A 8 4.00 3.70 3.96
C PHE A 8 3.95 2.19 4.11
N GLU A 9 5.12 1.58 4.27
CA GLU A 9 5.29 0.13 4.22
C GLU A 9 4.60 -0.54 5.40
N ARG A 10 4.45 0.17 6.51
CA ARG A 10 3.65 -0.25 7.66
C ARG A 10 2.15 -0.36 7.35
N TRP A 11 1.66 0.41 6.38
CA TRP A 11 0.26 0.42 5.95
C TRP A 11 -0.04 -0.55 4.81
N VAL A 12 1.00 -1.10 4.16
CA VAL A 12 0.86 -2.10 3.11
C VAL A 12 0.73 -3.49 3.74
N ALA A 13 -0.43 -4.10 3.56
CA ALA A 13 -0.70 -5.48 4.00
C ALA A 13 -0.17 -6.50 2.99
N PHE A 14 -0.23 -6.18 1.70
CA PHE A 14 0.28 -7.03 0.63
C PHE A 14 0.65 -6.17 -0.59
N MET A 15 1.71 -6.56 -1.30
CA MET A 15 2.12 -5.93 -2.55
C MET A 15 2.66 -6.99 -3.50
N VAL A 16 2.19 -6.96 -4.74
CA VAL A 16 2.76 -7.75 -5.84
C VAL A 16 2.86 -6.90 -7.09
N ARG A 17 4.01 -7.00 -7.77
CA ARG A 17 4.20 -6.43 -9.10
C ARG A 17 3.79 -7.51 -10.09
N GLY A 18 2.72 -7.24 -10.84
CA GLY A 18 2.28 -8.12 -11.90
C GLY A 18 3.06 -7.87 -13.19
N ASP A 19 2.90 -8.78 -14.13
CA ASP A 19 3.36 -8.58 -15.49
C ASP A 19 2.59 -7.41 -16.13
N LEU A 20 3.19 -6.75 -17.13
CA LEU A 20 2.62 -5.59 -17.84
C LEU A 20 2.57 -4.27 -17.05
N GLY A 21 3.31 -4.15 -15.95
CA GLY A 21 3.50 -2.87 -15.24
C GLY A 21 2.39 -2.51 -14.25
N TYR A 22 1.51 -3.47 -13.93
CA TYR A 22 0.54 -3.30 -12.85
C TYR A 22 1.17 -3.58 -11.48
N THR A 23 0.79 -2.80 -10.47
CA THR A 23 1.15 -3.04 -9.07
C THR A 23 -0.12 -3.25 -8.27
N TYR A 24 -0.33 -4.46 -7.79
CA TYR A 24 -1.48 -4.78 -6.94
C TYR A 24 -1.09 -4.54 -5.48
N LEU A 25 -1.86 -3.70 -4.81
CA LEU A 25 -1.60 -3.25 -3.46
C LEU A 25 -2.82 -3.52 -2.59
N ARG A 26 -2.60 -4.19 -1.45
CA ARG A 26 -3.58 -4.26 -0.37
C ARG A 26 -3.11 -3.39 0.78
N LEU A 27 -3.96 -2.47 1.21
CA LEU A 27 -3.74 -1.65 2.39
C LEU A 27 -4.54 -2.20 3.58
N TYR A 28 -4.10 -1.89 4.79
CA TYR A 28 -4.97 -2.07 5.96
C TYR A 28 -6.16 -1.11 5.92
N ALA A 29 -7.29 -1.51 6.51
CA ALA A 29 -8.54 -0.74 6.47
C ALA A 29 -8.44 0.63 7.14
N ASP A 30 -7.53 0.79 8.10
CA ASP A 30 -7.23 2.01 8.84
C ASP A 30 -6.12 2.85 8.19
N ALA A 31 -5.63 2.46 7.01
CA ALA A 31 -4.62 3.22 6.29
C ALA A 31 -5.12 4.65 5.98
N PRO A 32 -4.36 5.69 6.37
CA PRO A 32 -4.73 7.07 6.06
C PRO A 32 -4.80 7.35 4.54
N PRO A 33 -5.60 8.35 4.10
CA PRO A 33 -5.73 8.67 2.67
C PRO A 33 -4.41 8.95 1.95
N TRP A 34 -3.45 9.60 2.62
CA TRP A 34 -2.14 9.94 2.06
C TRP A 34 -1.31 8.71 1.65
N VAL A 35 -1.58 7.54 2.24
CA VAL A 35 -0.93 6.27 1.87
C VAL A 35 -1.30 5.89 0.44
N ARG A 36 -2.55 6.13 0.07
CA ARG A 36 -3.09 5.85 -1.26
C ARG A 36 -2.48 6.77 -2.32
N ASP A 37 -2.41 8.06 -2.02
CA ASP A 37 -1.79 9.06 -2.90
C ASP A 37 -0.30 8.74 -3.12
N MET A 38 0.40 8.37 -2.06
CA MET A 38 1.80 8.01 -2.14
C MET A 38 2.03 6.71 -2.92
N ALA A 39 1.14 5.73 -2.81
CA ALA A 39 1.20 4.53 -3.64
C ALA A 39 1.08 4.87 -5.14
N VAL A 40 0.12 5.74 -5.50
CA VAL A 40 -0.05 6.20 -6.89
C VAL A 40 1.17 7.01 -7.35
N ASN A 41 1.72 7.86 -6.50
CA ASN A 41 2.94 8.61 -6.82
C ASN A 41 4.17 7.70 -7.00
N ARG A 42 4.24 6.58 -6.24
CA ARG A 42 5.38 5.64 -6.28
C ARG A 42 5.29 4.65 -7.44
N PHE A 43 4.10 4.14 -7.74
CA PHE A 43 3.91 3.05 -8.72
C PHE A 43 3.16 3.50 -9.99
N GLY A 44 2.65 4.73 -10.02
CA GLY A 44 1.98 5.32 -11.17
C GLY A 44 0.55 4.81 -11.38
N LYS A 45 0.05 5.05 -12.59
CA LYS A 45 -1.34 4.74 -12.99
C LYS A 45 -1.66 3.24 -13.02
N GLY A 46 -0.64 2.36 -12.99
CA GLY A 46 -0.80 0.91 -12.91
C GLY A 46 -1.11 0.38 -11.49
N THR A 47 -1.32 1.25 -10.51
CA THR A 47 -1.64 0.85 -9.13
C THR A 47 -3.08 0.36 -9.03
N VAL A 48 -3.27 -0.90 -8.62
CA VAL A 48 -4.57 -1.52 -8.39
C VAL A 48 -4.74 -1.76 -6.90
N PHE A 49 -5.76 -1.15 -6.30
CA PHE A 49 -6.07 -1.35 -4.88
C PHE A 49 -6.99 -2.56 -4.70
N LEU A 50 -6.46 -3.60 -4.08
CA LEU A 50 -7.23 -4.76 -3.65
C LEU A 50 -8.11 -4.40 -2.44
N PRO A 51 -9.18 -5.18 -2.15
CA PRO A 51 -9.98 -5.02 -0.94
C PRO A 51 -9.10 -4.96 0.31
N SER A 52 -9.38 -4.00 1.19
CA SER A 52 -8.57 -3.74 2.36
C SER A 52 -8.51 -4.93 3.32
N GLN A 53 -7.38 -5.09 4.00
CA GLN A 53 -7.25 -6.07 5.07
C GLN A 53 -7.77 -5.48 6.37
N GLN A 54 -8.73 -6.16 7.01
CA GLN A 54 -9.46 -5.64 8.16
C GLN A 54 -8.60 -5.38 9.40
N SER A 55 -7.50 -6.10 9.59
CA SER A 55 -6.67 -5.94 10.78
C SER A 55 -5.19 -6.07 10.45
N ARG A 56 -4.41 -5.13 10.96
CA ARG A 56 -2.98 -5.28 11.12
C ARG A 56 -2.76 -6.29 12.25
N PRO A 57 -2.02 -7.39 12.04
CA PRO A 57 -1.65 -8.24 13.17
C PRO A 57 -0.89 -7.35 14.15
N GLN A 58 -1.48 -7.11 15.32
CA GLN A 58 -0.73 -6.56 16.44
C GLN A 58 0.36 -7.58 16.71
N ALA A 59 1.62 -7.15 16.60
CA ALA A 59 2.73 -7.99 17.02
C ALA A 59 2.46 -8.35 18.49
N ALA A 60 2.30 -9.64 18.76
CA ALA A 60 2.19 -10.20 20.11
C ALA A 60 3.54 -10.09 20.84
#